data_AF-A0A966EEI4-F1
#
_entry.id   AF-A0A966EEI4-F1
#
_cell.length_a   1.000
_cell.length_b   1.000
_cell.length_c   1.000
_cell.angle_alpha   90.00
_cell.angle_beta   90.00
_cell.angle_gamma   90.00
#
_symmetry.space_group_name_H-M   'P 1'
#
loop_
_entity.id
_entity.type
_entity.pdbx_description
1 polymer ?
#
loop_
_entity_poly.entity_id
_entity_poly.type
_entity_poly.pdbx_seq_one_letter_code
_entity_poly.pdbx_strand_id
1 'polypeptide(L)'
;MSSVDKTQAQSSLELVFNKETDLPTTLVLTVLIGRRNEHGKTAKGNAAFSDGVEHIAFTYSYQFDTSRSNSLDDIPLPVRKLLK
;
A
#
# COMPACT_ATOMS: atom_id res chain seq x y z
N MET A 1 29.68 4.91 -5.84
CA MET A 1 28.23 5.14 -5.60
C MET A 1 27.51 3.88 -6.04
N SER A 2 26.91 3.11 -5.11
CA SER A 2 26.12 1.95 -5.52
C SER A 2 24.89 2.45 -6.27
N SER A 3 24.75 2.01 -7.52
CA SER A 3 23.51 2.16 -8.29
C SER A 3 22.41 1.52 -7.46
N VAL A 4 21.44 2.31 -6.97
CA VAL A 4 20.20 1.75 -6.45
C VAL A 4 19.61 0.92 -7.59
N ASP A 5 19.54 -0.39 -7.40
CA ASP A 5 18.94 -1.28 -8.38
C ASP A 5 17.54 -0.74 -8.70
N LYS A 6 17.32 -0.34 -9.95
CA LYS A 6 16.05 0.25 -10.41
C LYS A 6 14.99 -0.85 -10.47
N THR A 7 14.50 -1.24 -9.31
CA THR A 7 13.45 -2.22 -9.16
C THR A 7 12.11 -1.52 -9.36
N GLN A 8 11.23 -2.11 -10.18
CA GLN A 8 9.89 -1.58 -10.35
C GLN A 8 9.06 -1.96 -9.14
N ALA A 9 8.32 -1.01 -8.58
CA ALA A 9 7.40 -1.23 -7.48
C ALA A 9 5.99 -0.78 -7.87
N GLN A 10 4.99 -1.58 -7.55
CA GLN A 10 3.59 -1.23 -7.65
C GLN A 10 2.94 -1.46 -6.29
N SER A 11 2.16 -0.50 -5.82
CA SER A 11 1.43 -0.61 -4.55
C SER A 11 -0.06 -0.49 -4.77
N SER A 12 -0.83 -1.38 -4.16
CA SER A 12 -2.29 -1.26 -4.02
C SER A 12 -2.66 -1.07 -2.56
N LEU A 13 -3.68 -0.26 -2.32
CA LEU A 13 -4.22 0.02 -1.00
C LEU A 13 -5.71 -0.28 -1.03
N GLU A 14 -6.15 -1.14 -0.12
CA GLU A 14 -7.54 -1.57 0.03
C GLU A 14 -8.02 -1.21 1.43
N LEU A 15 -9.19 -0.56 1.50
CA LEU A 15 -9.88 -0.26 2.75
C LEU A 15 -11.16 -1.09 2.81
N VAL A 16 -11.29 -1.89 3.87
CA VAL A 16 -12.49 -2.68 4.16
C VAL A 16 -13.34 -1.89 5.15
N PHE A 17 -14.64 -1.78 4.86
CA PHE A 17 -15.61 -1.09 5.70
C PHE A 17 -16.62 -2.08 6.29
N ASN A 18 -17.05 -1.81 7.52
CA ASN A 18 -18.19 -2.48 8.11
C ASN A 18 -19.48 -1.95 7.46
N LYS A 19 -20.33 -2.85 6.95
CA LYS A 19 -21.56 -2.49 6.21
C LYS A 19 -22.66 -1.87 7.07
N GLU A 20 -22.63 -2.07 8.38
CA GLU A 20 -23.66 -1.56 9.30
C GLU A 20 -23.28 -0.20 9.87
N THR A 21 -21.99 0.02 10.14
CA THR A 21 -21.50 1.25 10.78
C THR A 21 -20.83 2.22 9.81
N ASP A 22 -20.55 1.78 8.57
CA ASP A 22 -19.73 2.48 7.57
C ASP A 22 -18.33 2.86 8.08
N LEU A 23 -17.85 2.24 9.16
CA LEU A 23 -16.52 2.48 9.70
C LEU A 23 -15.48 1.56 9.05
N PRO A 24 -14.25 2.05 8.79
CA PRO A 24 -13.18 1.21 8.28
C PRO A 24 -12.75 0.20 9.35
N THR A 25 -12.54 -1.05 8.92
CA THR A 25 -12.12 -2.15 9.81
C THR A 25 -10.69 -2.57 9.54
N THR A 26 -10.27 -2.56 8.27
CA THR A 26 -8.93 -3.02 7.87
C THR A 26 -8.40 -2.20 6.71
N LEU A 27 -7.12 -1.84 6.80
CA LEU A 27 -6.31 -1.33 5.70
C LEU A 27 -5.34 -2.42 5.27
N VAL A 28 -5.37 -2.79 4.00
CA VAL A 28 -4.40 -3.71 3.39
C VAL A 28 -3.56 -2.93 2.38
N LEU A 29 -2.25 -2.95 2.57
CA LEU A 29 -1.27 -2.42 1.63
C LEU A 29 -0.49 -3.58 1.04
N THR A 30 -0.60 -3.78 -0.27
CA THR A 30 0.21 -4.76 -0.99
C THR A 30 1.22 -4.02 -1.84
N VAL A 31 2.50 -4.38 -1.66
CA VAL A 31 3.62 -3.85 -2.44
C VAL A 31 4.21 -4.98 -3.26
N LEU A 32 4.09 -4.87 -4.57
CA LEU A 32 4.69 -5.78 -5.54
C LEU A 32 6.02 -5.20 -6.02
N ILE A 33 7.06 -6.01 -5.97
CA ILE A 33 8.42 -5.66 -6.38
C ILE A 33 8.81 -6.57 -7.54
N GLY A 34 8.98 -6.01 -8.73
CA GLY A 34 9.33 -6.75 -9.94
C GLY A 34 10.75 -7.32 -9.86
N ARG A 35 10.91 -8.64 -10.05
CA ARG A 35 12.24 -9.27 -10.02
C ARG A 35 13.00 -9.07 -11.32
N ARG A 36 14.33 -9.24 -11.25
CA ARG A 36 15.18 -9.34 -12.44
C ARG A 36 15.01 -10.74 -13.05
N ASN A 37 14.96 -10.79 -14.38
CA ASN A 37 15.03 -12.05 -15.11
C ASN A 37 16.45 -12.63 -15.13
N GLU A 38 16.63 -13.79 -15.76
CA GLU A 38 17.92 -14.50 -15.88
C GLU A 38 19.03 -13.65 -16.54
N HIS A 39 18.67 -12.62 -17.31
CA HIS A 39 19.59 -11.67 -17.92
C HIS A 39 19.85 -10.42 -17.07
N GLY A 40 19.41 -10.42 -15.81
CA GLY A 40 19.62 -9.32 -14.85
C GLY A 40 18.76 -8.08 -15.11
N LYS A 41 17.73 -8.17 -15.97
CA LYS A 41 16.86 -7.04 -16.32
C LYS A 41 15.49 -7.17 -15.68
N THR A 42 14.95 -6.08 -15.18
CA THR A 42 13.54 -5.98 -14.78
C THR A 42 12.73 -5.49 -15.98
N ALA A 43 11.56 -6.08 -16.22
CA ALA A 43 10.61 -5.51 -17.18
C ALA A 43 10.21 -4.09 -16.75
N LYS A 44 9.82 -3.23 -17.70
CA LYS A 44 9.56 -1.80 -17.42
C LYS A 44 8.07 -1.54 -17.25
N GLY A 45 7.72 -0.67 -16.31
CA GLY A 45 6.33 -0.22 -16.11
C GLY A 45 5.39 -1.38 -15.82
N ASN A 46 4.20 -1.35 -16.41
CA ASN A 46 3.15 -2.37 -16.18
C ASN A 46 3.57 -3.79 -16.62
N ALA A 47 4.52 -3.92 -17.55
CA ALA A 47 5.04 -5.22 -17.96
C ALA A 47 5.84 -5.93 -16.86
N ALA A 48 6.23 -5.22 -15.78
CA ALA A 48 6.82 -5.82 -14.60
C ALA A 48 5.80 -6.55 -13.71
N PHE A 49 4.51 -6.36 -13.96
CA PHE A 49 3.40 -6.86 -13.15
C PHE A 49 2.36 -7.60 -14.00
N SER A 50 2.71 -8.02 -15.21
CA SER A 50 1.87 -8.85 -16.06
C SER A 50 1.90 -10.31 -15.64
N ASP A 51 0.87 -11.05 -16.02
CA ASP A 51 0.79 -12.49 -15.79
C ASP A 51 2.04 -13.22 -16.28
N GLY A 52 2.53 -14.17 -15.47
CA GLY A 52 3.74 -14.94 -15.74
C GLY A 52 5.05 -14.27 -15.34
N VAL A 53 5.04 -13.04 -14.80
CA VAL A 53 6.24 -12.36 -14.27
C VAL A 53 6.33 -12.54 -12.75
N GLU A 54 7.44 -13.14 -12.29
CA GLU A 54 7.71 -13.29 -10.86
C GLU A 54 7.94 -11.93 -10.19
N HIS A 55 7.25 -11.74 -9.07
CA HIS A 55 7.39 -10.57 -8.21
C HIS A 55 7.48 -11.01 -6.75
N ILE A 56 8.15 -10.19 -5.94
CA ILE A 56 8.10 -10.32 -4.49
C ILE A 56 6.91 -9.50 -4.00
N ALA A 57 6.00 -10.11 -3.25
CA ALA A 57 4.85 -9.44 -2.67
C ALA A 57 5.06 -9.24 -1.16
N PHE A 58 4.92 -8.00 -0.70
CA PHE A 58 4.81 -7.66 0.71
C PHE A 58 3.37 -7.23 0.99
N THR A 59 2.71 -7.89 1.93
CA THR A 59 1.36 -7.54 2.35
C THR A 59 1.39 -7.08 3.79
N TYR A 60 0.97 -5.84 4.01
CA TYR A 60 0.81 -5.24 5.32
C TYR A 60 -0.68 -5.12 5.60
N SER A 61 -1.10 -5.54 6.79
CA SER A 61 -2.48 -5.42 7.25
C SER A 61 -2.50 -4.63 8.54
N TYR A 62 -3.36 -3.63 8.61
CA TYR A 62 -3.60 -2.83 9.79
C TYR A 62 -5.09 -2.90 10.15
N GLN A 63 -5.38 -3.26 11.41
CA GLN A 63 -6.73 -3.29 11.93
C GLN A 63 -7.03 -1.98 12.65
N PHE A 64 -8.13 -1.33 12.27
CA PHE A 64 -8.58 -0.11 12.93
C PHE A 64 -9.27 -0.45 14.24
N ASP A 65 -8.84 0.20 15.32
CA ASP A 65 -9.59 0.21 16.57
C ASP A 65 -10.63 1.33 16.51
N THR A 66 -11.89 0.96 16.29
CA THR A 66 -13.04 1.87 16.26
C THR A 66 -13.87 1.80 17.55
N SER A 67 -13.34 1.20 18.62
CA SER A 67 -14.05 1.07 19.90
C SER A 67 -14.26 2.42 20.62
N ARG A 68 -13.51 3.45 20.22
CA ARG A 68 -13.58 4.80 20.78
C ARG A 68 -13.96 5.81 19.71
N SER A 69 -14.87 6.71 20.07
CA SER A 69 -15.08 7.94 19.31
C SER A 69 -13.86 8.84 19.50
N ASN A 70 -12.98 8.90 18.51
CA ASN A 70 -11.87 9.85 18.52
C ASN A 70 -12.44 11.24 18.23
N SER A 71 -12.27 12.18 19.16
CA SER A 71 -12.59 13.57 18.85
C SER A 71 -11.54 14.10 17.87
N LEU A 72 -11.91 15.10 17.07
CA LEU A 72 -10.94 15.76 16.21
C LEU A 72 -9.82 16.43 17.03
N ASP A 73 -10.00 16.64 18.34
CA ASP A 73 -9.04 17.31 19.23
C ASP A 73 -7.69 16.59 19.34
N ASP A 74 -7.66 15.29 19.07
CA ASP A 74 -6.44 14.48 19.11
C ASP A 74 -5.64 14.52 17.78
N ILE A 75 -6.23 15.05 16.71
CA ILE A 75 -5.56 15.17 15.41
C ILE A 75 -4.72 16.46 15.37
N PRO A 76 -3.45 16.45 14.94
CA PRO A 76 -2.67 17.67 14.77
C PRO A 76 -3.35 18.69 13.84
N LEU A 77 -3.36 19.97 14.22
CA LEU A 77 -3.97 21.07 13.44
C LEU A 77 -3.58 21.08 11.94
N PRO A 78 -2.32 20.81 11.53
CA PRO A 78 -1.97 20.75 10.11
C PRO A 78 -2.73 19.67 9.33
N VAL A 79 -3.00 18.53 9.97
CA VAL A 79 -3.70 17.39 9.35
C VAL A 79 -5.21 17.66 9.28
N ARG A 80 -5.80 18.29 10.31
CA ARG A 80 -7.22 18.67 10.29
C ARG A 80 -7.59 19.56 9.10
N LYS A 81 -6.67 20.41 8.65
CA LYS A 81 -6.90 21.29 7.48
C LYS A 81 -7.03 20.53 6.16
N LEU A 82 -6.57 19.29 6.09
CA LEU A 82 -6.62 18.42 4.91
C LEU A 82 -7.91 17.59 4.83
N LEU A 83 -8.69 17.52 5.92
CA LEU A 83 -9.95 16.75 6.02
C LEU A 83 -11.19 17.57 5.59
N LYS A 84 -10.99 18.67 4.86
CA LYS A 84 -12.07 19.56 4.38
C LYS A 84 -12.78 19.01 3.15
#